data_AF-A0AAV2KRS3-F1
#
_entry.id   AF-A0AAV2KRS3-F1
#
_cell.length_a   1.000
_cell.length_b   1.000
_cell.length_c   1.000
_cell.angle_alpha   90.00
_cell.angle_beta   90.00
_cell.angle_gamma   90.00
#
_symmetry.space_group_name_H-M   'P 1'
#
loop_
_entity.id
_entity.type
_entity.pdbx_description
1 polymer ?
#
loop_
_entity_poly.entity_id
_entity_poly.type
_entity_poly.pdbx_seq_one_letter_code
_entity_poly.pdbx_strand_id
1 'polypeptide(L)'
;MLGAEVELQQVDSSVFALENVLKSWLHEQGGDREHLHLLLPSMGDTPVCIKCDIQERLISPALIPLSPNLGAKTESPRDFLLSKNSATQSPLPQRLKAIKVLCADGVCESLMYGLPLLLRPSCCWSLDWDDMESNHKIFHGLCHILRSRSLFLLLQSEPTHKTASRAAGVFSHYMLQASPSLSLLLKPVVSRELLLPCSVPPCTQEPCPEATSTVQASLQQLDEESVFNPLLLNSNLYVQLRSHGLLFHGRYTYKY
;
A
#
# COMPACT_ATOMS: atom_id res chain seq x y z
N MET A 1 31.28 -13.48 -16.09
CA MET A 1 30.53 -12.43 -16.81
C MET A 1 29.08 -12.83 -16.79
N LEU A 2 28.25 -12.20 -15.95
CA LEU A 2 26.80 -12.34 -16.06
C LEU A 2 26.40 -11.59 -17.33
N GLY A 3 26.03 -12.31 -18.38
CA GLY A 3 25.52 -11.70 -19.60
C GLY A 3 24.24 -10.94 -19.28
N ALA A 4 24.04 -9.78 -19.92
CA ALA A 4 22.74 -9.13 -19.88
C ALA A 4 21.73 -10.09 -20.53
N GLU A 5 20.82 -10.65 -19.73
CA GLU A 5 19.68 -11.39 -20.26
C GLU A 5 18.81 -10.39 -21.02
N VAL A 6 18.68 -10.61 -22.33
CA VAL A 6 17.80 -9.83 -23.19
C VAL A 6 16.53 -10.65 -23.35
N GLU A 7 15.46 -10.20 -22.73
CA GLU A 7 14.13 -10.79 -22.91
C GLU A 7 13.43 -10.11 -24.10
N LEU A 8 12.96 -10.92 -25.05
CA LEU A 8 12.18 -10.46 -26.19
C LEU A 8 10.70 -10.69 -25.93
N GLN A 9 9.93 -9.61 -25.78
CA GLN A 9 8.47 -9.69 -25.64
C GLN A 9 7.77 -9.21 -26.91
N GLN A 10 6.86 -10.04 -27.43
CA GLN A 10 5.95 -9.66 -28.50
C GLN A 10 4.72 -8.99 -27.90
N VAL A 11 4.45 -7.76 -28.32
CA VAL A 11 3.36 -6.94 -27.79
C VAL A 11 2.42 -6.55 -28.92
N ASP A 12 1.12 -6.67 -28.69
CA ASP A 12 0.11 -6.22 -29.65
C ASP A 12 0.24 -4.72 -29.93
N SER A 13 -0.15 -4.30 -31.13
CA SER A 13 -0.09 -2.90 -31.58
C SER A 13 -1.19 -2.04 -30.96
N SER A 14 -1.34 -2.07 -29.64
CA SER A 14 -2.25 -1.21 -28.89
C SER A 14 -1.53 -0.51 -27.74
N VAL A 15 -1.94 0.72 -27.43
CA VAL A 15 -1.38 1.50 -26.31
C VAL A 15 -1.57 0.75 -24.99
N PHE A 16 -2.73 0.12 -24.80
CA PHE A 16 -3.04 -0.66 -23.61
C PHE A 16 -2.10 -1.86 -23.41
N ALA A 17 -1.83 -2.63 -24.47
CA ALA A 17 -0.91 -3.76 -24.41
C ALA A 17 0.51 -3.32 -24.04
N LEU A 18 1.01 -2.25 -24.67
CA LEU A 18 2.31 -1.69 -24.37
C LEU A 18 2.41 -1.15 -22.94
N GLU A 19 1.38 -0.43 -22.48
CA GLU A 19 1.31 0.08 -21.10
C GLU A 19 1.34 -1.06 -20.09
N ASN A 20 0.59 -2.14 -20.32
CA ASN A 20 0.55 -3.27 -19.41
C ASN A 20 1.91 -3.97 -19.33
N VAL A 21 2.59 -4.17 -20.45
CA VAL A 21 3.94 -4.76 -20.45
C VAL A 21 4.90 -3.91 -19.62
N LEU A 22 4.93 -2.60 -19.84
CA LEU A 22 5.79 -1.69 -19.06
C LEU A 22 5.42 -1.64 -17.58
N LYS A 23 4.11 -1.61 -17.26
CA LYS A 23 3.63 -1.60 -15.87
C LYS A 23 3.89 -2.94 -15.16
N SER A 24 3.78 -4.06 -15.86
CA SER A 24 4.14 -5.39 -15.35
C SER A 24 5.62 -5.46 -15.07
N TRP A 25 6.47 -5.00 -15.99
CA TRP A 25 7.91 -4.91 -15.78
C TRP A 25 8.28 -4.07 -14.54
N LEU A 26 7.58 -2.95 -14.30
CA LEU A 26 7.77 -2.15 -13.08
C LEU A 26 7.35 -2.90 -11.79
N HIS A 27 6.44 -3.87 -11.87
CA HIS A 27 6.03 -4.72 -10.76
C HIS A 27 6.92 -5.96 -10.56
N GLU A 28 7.62 -6.43 -11.59
CA GLU A 28 8.41 -7.68 -11.62
C GLU A 28 9.74 -7.58 -10.84
N GLN A 29 9.66 -7.15 -9.59
CA GLN A 29 10.71 -7.32 -8.58
C GLN A 29 10.20 -8.07 -7.33
N GLY A 30 8.99 -8.62 -7.38
CA GLY A 30 8.39 -9.42 -6.31
C GLY A 30 8.60 -10.92 -6.50
N GLY A 31 9.03 -11.61 -5.44
CA GLY A 31 9.22 -13.08 -5.44
C GLY A 31 10.56 -13.55 -4.86
N ASP A 32 11.56 -12.67 -4.80
CA ASP A 32 12.89 -13.03 -4.30
C ASP A 32 12.99 -13.11 -2.77
N ARG A 33 12.07 -12.44 -2.04
CA ARG A 33 12.17 -12.30 -0.59
C ARG A 33 10.83 -12.01 0.09
N GLU A 34 10.72 -12.51 1.32
CA GLU A 34 9.70 -12.12 2.29
C GLU A 34 9.89 -10.64 2.69
N HIS A 35 8.85 -9.83 2.61
CA HIS A 35 8.94 -8.40 2.93
C HIS A 35 8.56 -8.08 4.38
N LEU A 36 7.56 -8.80 4.89
CA LEU A 36 6.93 -8.47 6.17
C LEU A 36 6.42 -9.73 6.86
N HIS A 37 6.54 -9.77 8.19
CA HIS A 37 5.96 -10.81 9.05
C HIS A 37 4.88 -10.19 9.94
N LEU A 38 3.63 -10.65 9.78
CA LEU A 38 2.53 -10.33 10.67
C LEU A 38 2.50 -11.33 11.81
N LEU A 39 2.59 -10.84 13.05
CA LEU A 39 2.59 -11.68 14.25
C LEU A 39 1.24 -11.54 14.95
N LEU A 40 0.44 -12.60 14.91
CA LEU A 40 -0.83 -12.70 15.63
C LEU A 40 -0.61 -13.32 17.03
N PRO A 41 -1.41 -12.92 18.03
CA PRO A 41 -1.35 -13.56 19.35
C PRO A 41 -1.73 -15.04 19.25
N SER A 42 -1.05 -15.86 20.03
CA SER A 42 -1.33 -17.29 20.18
C SER A 42 -1.54 -17.62 21.66
N MET A 43 -2.30 -18.68 21.94
CA MET A 43 -2.51 -19.18 23.32
C MET A 43 -1.27 -19.90 23.87
N GLY A 44 -0.30 -20.26 23.00
CA GLY A 44 1.01 -20.78 23.39
C GLY A 44 2.12 -19.74 23.31
N ASP A 45 3.35 -20.13 23.67
CA ASP A 45 4.51 -19.22 23.72
C ASP A 45 4.96 -18.69 22.34
N THR A 46 4.55 -19.35 21.24
CA THR A 46 4.92 -18.98 19.88
C THR A 46 3.79 -18.24 19.17
N PRO A 47 3.98 -16.98 18.74
CA PRO A 47 2.95 -16.25 17.97
C PRO A 47 2.73 -16.90 16.61
N VAL A 48 1.51 -16.78 16.09
CA VAL A 48 1.22 -17.21 14.71
C VAL A 48 1.83 -16.18 13.77
N CYS A 49 2.78 -16.61 12.94
CA CYS A 49 3.48 -15.74 11.99
C CYS A 49 2.90 -15.95 10.59
N ILE A 50 2.47 -14.85 9.96
CA ILE A 50 2.04 -14.83 8.56
C ILE A 50 3.07 -14.05 7.77
N LYS A 51 3.65 -14.69 6.78
CA LYS A 51 4.68 -14.13 5.90
C LYS A 51 4.01 -13.46 4.72
N CYS A 52 4.37 -12.20 4.47
CA CYS A 52 3.72 -11.36 3.49
C CYS A 52 4.72 -10.71 2.53
N ASP A 53 4.27 -10.56 1.30
CA ASP A 53 4.91 -9.71 0.31
C ASP A 53 4.16 -8.39 0.19
N ILE A 54 4.91 -7.30 0.08
CA ILE A 54 4.35 -5.98 -0.17
C ILE A 54 4.27 -5.78 -1.67
N GLN A 55 3.10 -5.36 -2.14
CA GLN A 55 2.87 -5.03 -3.53
C GLN A 55 2.48 -3.57 -3.69
N GLU A 56 3.20 -2.87 -4.56
CA GLU A 56 2.82 -1.56 -5.06
C GLU A 56 1.67 -1.70 -6.06
N ARG A 57 0.67 -0.82 -5.96
CA ARG A 57 -0.50 -0.81 -6.87
C ARG A 57 -0.64 0.47 -7.68
N LEU A 58 0.20 1.45 -7.39
CA LEU A 58 0.20 2.75 -8.02
C LEU A 58 1.63 3.25 -8.18
N ILE A 59 1.91 3.89 -9.31
CA ILE A 59 3.12 4.69 -9.47
C ILE A 59 2.91 5.97 -8.67
N SER A 60 3.84 6.29 -7.78
CA SER A 60 3.75 7.51 -6.97
C SER A 60 3.67 8.74 -7.88
N PRO A 61 2.58 9.54 -7.82
CA PRO A 61 2.45 10.75 -8.64
C PRO A 61 3.56 11.77 -8.37
N ALA A 62 4.12 11.77 -7.16
CA ALA A 62 5.22 12.65 -6.77
C ALA A 62 6.54 12.35 -7.51
N LEU A 63 6.69 11.18 -8.11
CA LEU A 63 7.84 10.83 -8.95
C LEU A 63 7.72 11.35 -10.39
N ILE A 64 6.54 11.83 -10.78
CA ILE A 64 6.32 12.36 -12.13
C ILE A 64 6.76 13.83 -12.13
N PRO A 65 7.76 14.20 -12.96
CA PRO A 65 8.35 15.54 -12.92
C PRO A 65 7.44 16.65 -13.52
N LEU A 66 6.12 16.42 -13.58
CA LEU A 66 5.15 17.31 -14.21
C LEU A 66 4.07 17.73 -13.20
N SER A 67 4.12 19.01 -12.86
CA SER A 67 3.18 19.78 -12.05
C SER A 67 3.19 19.52 -10.53
N PRO A 68 3.23 20.58 -9.69
CA PRO A 68 3.21 20.47 -8.23
C PRO A 68 1.87 20.01 -7.63
N ASN A 69 0.83 19.78 -8.45
CA ASN A 69 -0.54 19.58 -8.00
C ASN A 69 -1.08 18.16 -8.24
N LEU A 70 -0.35 17.26 -8.93
CA LEU A 70 -0.83 15.89 -9.19
C LEU A 70 -0.74 14.97 -7.96
N GLY A 71 -0.02 15.40 -6.92
CA GLY A 71 0.00 14.76 -5.62
C GLY A 71 0.92 15.47 -4.64
N ALA A 72 0.48 15.62 -3.39
CA ALA A 72 1.41 15.88 -2.29
C ALA A 72 2.44 14.74 -2.24
N LYS A 73 3.69 15.01 -1.82
CA LYS A 73 4.74 13.97 -1.70
C LYS A 73 4.17 12.75 -0.96
N THR A 74 3.99 11.67 -1.69
CA THR A 74 3.55 10.38 -1.15
C THR A 74 4.79 9.58 -0.80
N GLU A 75 4.90 9.18 0.47
CA GLU A 75 5.99 8.32 0.97
C GLU A 75 6.07 7.03 0.14
N SER A 76 7.27 6.57 -0.19
CA SER A 76 7.43 5.36 -1.00
C SER A 76 7.37 4.10 -0.15
N PRO A 77 6.96 2.94 -0.69
CA PRO A 77 7.07 1.65 -0.01
C PRO A 77 8.51 1.28 0.35
N ARG A 78 9.51 1.88 -0.32
CA ARG A 78 10.92 1.75 0.05
C ARG A 78 11.22 2.44 1.38
N ASP A 79 10.58 3.55 1.70
CA ASP A 79 10.73 4.22 3.01
C ASP A 79 10.23 3.34 4.15
N PHE A 80 9.25 2.46 3.87
CA PHE A 80 8.79 1.42 4.79
C PHE A 80 9.81 0.28 4.95
N LEU A 81 10.43 -0.16 3.85
CA LEU A 81 11.38 -1.29 3.84
C LEU A 81 12.82 -0.94 4.23
N LEU A 82 13.18 0.35 4.29
CA LEU A 82 14.55 0.80 4.57
C LEU A 82 14.92 0.67 6.06
N SER A 83 15.42 -0.51 6.45
CA SER A 83 16.46 -0.57 7.47
C SER A 83 17.74 0.02 6.86
N LYS A 84 18.14 1.21 7.30
CA LYS A 84 19.28 2.01 6.77
C LYS A 84 20.68 1.39 6.97
N ASN A 85 20.82 0.08 7.10
CA ASN A 85 22.10 -0.55 7.43
C ASN A 85 22.61 -1.44 6.29
N SER A 86 23.65 -0.93 5.62
CA SER A 86 24.65 -1.63 4.82
C SER A 86 24.23 -2.21 3.47
N ALA A 87 24.92 -1.75 2.42
CA ALA A 87 24.83 -2.22 1.03
C ALA A 87 25.29 -3.68 0.79
N THR A 88 25.35 -4.52 1.83
CA THR A 88 25.98 -5.86 1.78
C THR A 88 25.14 -7.00 2.36
N GLN A 89 23.94 -6.75 2.89
CA GLN A 89 23.04 -7.81 3.37
C GLN A 89 21.62 -7.58 2.86
N SER A 90 20.93 -8.66 2.50
CA SER A 90 19.49 -8.61 2.22
C SER A 90 18.76 -8.08 3.46
N PRO A 91 17.91 -7.03 3.34
CA PRO A 91 17.20 -6.49 4.48
C PRO A 91 16.29 -7.56 5.10
N LEU A 92 16.35 -7.70 6.43
CA LEU A 92 15.47 -8.60 7.17
C LEU A 92 14.00 -8.18 7.01
N PRO A 93 13.05 -9.14 6.97
CA PRO A 93 11.63 -8.82 6.92
C PRO A 93 11.19 -7.97 8.11
N GLN A 94 10.36 -6.96 7.85
CA GLN A 94 9.82 -6.13 8.93
C GLN A 94 8.79 -6.91 9.73
N ARG A 95 8.86 -6.86 11.07
CA ARG A 95 7.95 -7.58 11.95
C ARG A 95 6.91 -6.64 12.53
N LEU A 96 5.63 -6.95 12.31
CA LEU A 96 4.50 -6.20 12.83
C LEU A 96 3.67 -7.09 13.75
N LYS A 97 3.53 -6.68 15.00
CA LYS A 97 2.74 -7.40 16.01
C LYS A 97 1.33 -6.85 16.09
N ALA A 98 0.33 -7.72 16.00
CA ALA A 98 -1.04 -7.36 16.30
C ALA A 98 -1.20 -7.09 17.80
N ILE A 99 -1.62 -5.86 18.13
CA ILE A 99 -1.79 -5.41 19.51
C ILE A 99 -3.26 -5.22 19.90
N LYS A 100 -4.13 -4.92 18.94
CA LYS A 100 -5.58 -4.79 19.17
C LYS A 100 -6.39 -5.21 17.94
N VAL A 101 -7.61 -5.64 18.20
CA VAL A 101 -8.69 -5.77 17.21
C VAL A 101 -9.62 -4.57 17.38
N LEU A 102 -10.02 -3.95 16.27
CA LEU A 102 -10.88 -2.76 16.25
C LEU A 102 -12.11 -3.04 15.37
N CYS A 103 -13.28 -2.55 15.75
CA CYS A 103 -14.44 -2.53 14.84
C CYS A 103 -14.19 -1.51 13.74
N ALA A 104 -14.54 -1.84 12.49
CA ALA A 104 -14.35 -0.97 11.33
C ALA A 104 -15.03 0.40 11.53
N ASP A 105 -16.26 0.41 12.05
CA ASP A 105 -17.04 1.64 12.32
C ASP A 105 -16.41 2.53 13.40
N GLY A 106 -15.53 1.98 14.23
CA GLY A 106 -14.86 2.71 15.30
C GLY A 106 -13.56 3.40 14.88
N VAL A 107 -13.18 3.32 13.60
CA VAL A 107 -11.91 3.83 13.10
C VAL A 107 -12.13 5.05 12.22
N CYS A 108 -11.50 6.17 12.59
CA CYS A 108 -11.53 7.39 11.79
C CYS A 108 -10.40 7.37 10.74
N GLU A 109 -10.76 7.39 9.46
CA GLU A 109 -9.78 7.36 8.36
C GLU A 109 -8.85 8.58 8.33
N SER A 110 -9.26 9.72 8.89
CA SER A 110 -8.43 10.94 8.97
C SER A 110 -7.17 10.78 9.83
N LEU A 111 -7.12 9.71 10.63
CA LEU A 111 -5.98 9.36 11.49
C LEU A 111 -4.95 8.47 10.78
N MET A 112 -5.16 8.17 9.50
CA MET A 112 -4.25 7.42 8.64
C MET A 112 -3.54 8.37 7.68
N TYR A 113 -2.31 8.02 7.27
CA TYR A 113 -1.53 8.82 6.33
C TYR A 113 -0.73 7.94 5.37
N GLY A 114 0.06 8.56 4.48
CA GLY A 114 0.98 7.85 3.60
C GLY A 114 0.28 7.04 2.50
N LEU A 115 1.08 6.22 1.78
CA LEU A 115 0.55 5.33 0.76
C LEU A 115 0.00 4.04 1.37
N PRO A 116 -1.19 3.59 0.95
CA PRO A 116 -1.68 2.27 1.31
C PRO A 116 -0.80 1.18 0.68
N LEU A 117 -0.33 0.24 1.49
CA LEU A 117 0.44 -0.92 1.03
C LEU A 117 -0.46 -2.15 0.92
N LEU A 118 -0.38 -2.85 -0.21
CA LEU A 118 -1.10 -4.11 -0.39
C LEU A 118 -0.21 -5.26 0.09
N LEU A 119 -0.72 -6.08 1.00
CA LEU A 119 -0.06 -7.30 1.44
C LEU A 119 -0.72 -8.51 0.79
N ARG A 120 0.13 -9.44 0.36
CA ARG A 120 -0.24 -10.77 -0.15
C ARG A 120 0.49 -11.84 0.65
N PRO A 121 -0.02 -13.08 0.70
CA PRO A 121 0.75 -14.18 1.26
C PRO A 121 2.05 -14.31 0.46
N SER A 122 3.17 -14.49 1.16
CA SER A 122 4.47 -14.57 0.50
C SER A 122 4.59 -15.82 -0.36
N CYS A 123 5.16 -15.67 -1.55
CA CYS A 123 5.53 -16.76 -2.45
C CYS A 123 7.07 -16.94 -2.51
N CYS A 124 7.78 -16.47 -1.48
CA CYS A 124 9.25 -16.50 -1.45
C CYS A 124 9.78 -17.92 -1.67
N TRP A 125 10.70 -18.08 -2.61
CA TRP A 125 11.30 -19.37 -2.99
C TRP A 125 12.01 -20.09 -1.83
N SER A 126 12.39 -19.36 -0.78
CA SER A 126 13.02 -19.94 0.41
C SER A 126 12.04 -20.71 1.29
N LEU A 127 10.73 -20.62 1.03
CA LEU A 127 9.71 -21.41 1.71
C LEU A 127 9.59 -22.78 1.03
N ASP A 128 9.45 -23.83 1.83
CA ASP A 128 8.99 -25.09 1.28
C ASP A 128 7.49 -25.03 0.92
N TRP A 129 7.03 -26.00 0.15
CA TRP A 129 5.66 -26.04 -0.35
C TRP A 129 4.62 -26.15 0.77
N ASP A 130 4.92 -26.88 1.84
CA ASP A 130 4.00 -27.10 2.96
C ASP A 130 3.85 -25.83 3.79
N ASP A 131 4.97 -25.14 4.08
CA ASP A 131 5.01 -23.84 4.73
C ASP A 131 4.27 -22.77 3.91
N MET A 132 4.46 -22.76 2.60
CA MET A 132 3.76 -21.82 1.71
C MET A 132 2.26 -22.04 1.72
N GLU A 133 1.82 -23.30 1.60
CA GLU A 133 0.39 -23.68 1.62
C GLU A 133 -0.24 -23.37 2.98
N SER A 134 0.46 -23.68 4.08
CA SER A 134 0.02 -23.34 5.43
C SER A 134 -0.10 -21.83 5.63
N ASN A 135 0.91 -21.07 5.21
CA ASN A 135 0.92 -19.61 5.26
C ASN A 135 -0.26 -19.02 4.46
N HIS A 136 -0.54 -19.56 3.27
CA HIS A 136 -1.66 -19.14 2.43
C HIS A 136 -3.01 -19.39 3.12
N LYS A 137 -3.21 -20.58 3.71
CA LYS A 137 -4.43 -20.91 4.46
C LYS A 137 -4.66 -19.98 5.65
N ILE A 138 -3.61 -19.70 6.43
CA ILE A 138 -3.69 -18.81 7.59
C ILE A 138 -3.97 -17.36 7.13
N PHE A 139 -3.30 -16.88 6.09
CA PHE A 139 -3.54 -15.56 5.50
C PHE A 139 -4.99 -15.41 5.02
N HIS A 140 -5.50 -16.43 4.31
CA HIS A 140 -6.88 -16.46 3.84
C HIS A 140 -7.89 -16.47 5.00
N GLY A 141 -7.63 -17.28 6.03
CA GLY A 141 -8.43 -17.30 7.26
C GLY A 141 -8.48 -15.94 7.95
N LEU A 142 -7.34 -15.25 8.06
CA LEU A 142 -7.28 -13.89 8.59
C LEU A 142 -8.15 -12.92 7.77
N CYS A 143 -8.00 -12.91 6.43
CA CYS A 143 -8.80 -12.06 5.55
C CYS A 143 -10.31 -12.31 5.73
N HIS A 144 -10.70 -13.58 5.82
CA HIS A 144 -12.09 -13.97 5.99
C HIS A 144 -12.65 -13.49 7.34
N ILE A 145 -11.92 -13.67 8.45
CA ILE A 145 -12.36 -13.24 9.78
C ILE A 145 -12.50 -11.72 9.85
N LEU A 146 -11.50 -10.97 9.38
CA LEU A 146 -11.54 -9.51 9.41
C LEU A 146 -12.73 -8.97 8.60
N ARG A 147 -12.99 -9.55 7.43
CA ARG A 147 -14.10 -9.11 6.57
C ARG A 147 -15.48 -9.50 7.12
N SER A 148 -15.66 -10.77 7.48
CA SER A 148 -16.96 -11.29 7.94
C SER A 148 -17.46 -10.64 9.22
N ARG A 149 -16.55 -10.07 10.02
CA ARG A 149 -16.86 -9.42 11.29
C ARG A 149 -16.68 -7.91 11.26
N SER A 150 -16.36 -7.32 10.10
CA SER A 150 -16.05 -5.89 9.97
C SER A 150 -15.01 -5.42 10.99
N LEU A 151 -13.87 -6.12 11.05
CA LEU A 151 -12.79 -5.87 11.99
C LEU A 151 -11.52 -5.40 11.28
N PHE A 152 -10.76 -4.53 11.95
CA PHE A 152 -9.39 -4.17 11.60
C PHE A 152 -8.43 -4.62 12.70
N LEU A 153 -7.14 -4.76 12.35
CA LEU A 153 -6.07 -4.96 13.33
C LEU A 153 -5.23 -3.70 13.48
N LEU A 154 -4.99 -3.31 14.73
CA LEU A 154 -3.93 -2.36 15.06
C LEU A 154 -2.64 -3.14 15.26
N LEU A 155 -1.63 -2.79 14.48
CA LEU A 155 -0.31 -3.39 14.50
C LEU A 155 0.72 -2.41 15.05
N GLN A 156 1.78 -2.95 15.65
CA GLN A 156 2.94 -2.21 16.12
C GLN A 156 4.21 -2.80 15.49
N SER A 157 5.12 -1.95 15.02
CA SER A 157 6.44 -2.38 14.53
C SER A 157 7.32 -2.87 15.67
N GLU A 158 7.97 -4.02 15.50
CA GLU A 158 9.04 -4.40 16.42
C GLU A 158 10.31 -3.59 16.13
N PRO A 159 10.98 -3.00 17.14
CA PRO A 159 12.19 -2.23 16.94
C PRO A 159 13.32 -3.13 16.41
N THR A 160 13.97 -2.69 15.33
CA THR A 160 15.02 -3.43 14.62
C THR A 160 16.33 -3.56 15.39
N HIS A 161 16.54 -2.77 16.46
CA HIS A 161 17.76 -2.78 17.27
C HIS A 161 17.49 -3.07 18.75
N LYS A 162 18.07 -4.16 19.26
CA LYS A 162 18.29 -4.38 20.70
C LYS A 162 19.61 -3.72 21.11
N THR A 163 19.72 -2.39 21.06
CA THR A 163 20.88 -1.71 21.66
C THR A 163 20.80 -1.86 23.18
N ALA A 164 21.92 -2.17 23.83
CA ALA A 164 22.03 -2.51 25.26
C ALA A 164 21.60 -1.42 26.26
N SER A 165 21.15 -0.25 25.78
CA SER A 165 20.51 0.77 26.60
C SER A 165 19.00 0.58 26.52
N ARG A 166 18.34 0.40 27.67
CA ARG A 166 16.87 0.33 27.84
C ARG A 166 16.16 1.66 27.51
N ALA A 167 16.70 2.48 26.61
CA ALA A 167 16.04 3.66 26.10
C ALA A 167 14.97 3.22 25.09
N ALA A 168 13.70 3.50 25.40
CA ALA A 168 12.54 3.11 24.62
C ALA A 168 12.69 3.55 23.15
N GLY A 169 12.65 2.59 22.23
CA GLY A 169 12.58 2.88 20.79
C GLY A 169 11.25 3.55 20.43
N VAL A 170 11.24 4.34 19.36
CA VAL A 170 10.00 4.86 18.77
C VAL A 170 9.29 3.70 18.08
N PHE A 171 8.01 3.54 18.38
CA PHE A 171 7.16 2.54 17.74
C PHE A 171 6.32 3.18 16.65
N SER A 172 6.26 2.53 15.49
CA SER A 172 5.32 2.86 14.43
C SER A 172 4.10 1.97 14.55
N HIS A 173 2.92 2.56 14.30
CA HIS A 173 1.64 1.86 14.36
C HIS A 173 0.99 1.82 12.98
N TYR A 174 0.30 0.72 12.70
CA TYR A 174 -0.34 0.50 11.40
C TYR A 174 -1.73 -0.08 11.58
N MET A 175 -2.64 0.29 10.67
CA MET A 175 -3.95 -0.31 10.53
C MET A 175 -3.89 -1.35 9.42
N LEU A 176 -4.41 -2.55 9.72
CA LEU A 176 -4.55 -3.63 8.76
C LEU A 176 -6.04 -3.93 8.55
N GLN A 177 -6.46 -3.89 7.30
CA GLN A 177 -7.84 -4.20 6.90
C GLN A 177 -7.86 -5.21 5.75
N ALA A 178 -8.90 -6.03 5.66
CA ALA A 178 -9.04 -6.99 4.56
C ALA A 178 -9.70 -6.33 3.35
N SER A 179 -9.10 -6.51 2.17
CA SER A 179 -9.68 -6.16 0.87
C SER A 179 -10.62 -7.26 0.38
N PRO A 180 -11.64 -6.96 -0.45
CA PRO A 180 -12.45 -7.96 -1.15
C PRO A 180 -11.63 -8.99 -1.95
N SER A 181 -10.46 -8.58 -2.47
CA SER A 181 -9.60 -9.35 -3.39
C SER A 181 -8.62 -10.34 -2.72
N LEU A 182 -8.96 -10.86 -1.54
CA LEU A 182 -8.09 -11.77 -0.76
C LEU A 182 -6.68 -11.21 -0.52
N SER A 183 -6.62 -9.92 -0.21
CA SER A 183 -5.40 -9.20 0.16
C SER A 183 -5.66 -8.38 1.41
N LEU A 184 -4.59 -7.95 2.07
CA LEU A 184 -4.68 -7.06 3.22
C LEU A 184 -4.14 -5.69 2.84
N LEU A 185 -4.76 -4.64 3.36
CA LEU A 185 -4.37 -3.26 3.13
C LEU A 185 -3.79 -2.71 4.43
N LEU A 186 -2.53 -2.29 4.36
CA LEU A 186 -1.76 -1.76 5.48
C LEU A 186 -1.59 -0.25 5.32
N LYS A 187 -1.96 0.52 6.34
CA LYS A 187 -1.81 1.99 6.37
C LYS A 187 -1.14 2.43 7.67
N PRO A 188 -0.16 3.35 7.67
CA PRO A 188 0.36 3.90 8.90
C PRO A 188 -0.70 4.76 9.61
N VAL A 189 -0.64 4.76 10.93
CA VAL A 189 -1.60 5.44 11.80
C VAL A 189 -0.88 6.47 12.66
N VAL A 190 -1.50 7.63 12.83
CA VAL A 190 -0.98 8.72 13.66
C VAL A 190 -0.90 8.28 15.13
N SER A 191 0.22 8.59 15.77
CA SER A 191 0.39 8.40 17.22
C SER A 191 0.02 9.69 17.95
N ARG A 192 -0.23 9.60 19.25
CA ARG A 192 -0.68 10.74 20.07
C ARG A 192 0.22 11.96 19.92
N GLU A 193 1.53 11.77 19.82
CA GLU A 193 2.54 12.81 19.73
C GLU A 193 2.48 13.59 18.40
N LEU A 194 1.80 13.05 17.39
CA LEU A 194 1.62 13.65 16.07
C LEU A 194 0.22 14.25 15.88
N LEU A 195 -0.67 14.12 16.87
CA LEU A 195 -2.01 14.69 16.81
C LEU A 195 -1.97 16.19 17.11
N LEU A 196 -2.58 16.98 16.23
CA LEU A 196 -2.84 18.39 16.49
C LEU A 196 -4.10 18.56 17.37
N PRO A 197 -4.16 19.57 18.24
CA PRO A 197 -5.38 19.87 19.00
C PRO A 197 -6.56 20.13 18.07
N CYS A 198 -7.68 19.43 18.29
CA CYS A 198 -8.93 19.65 17.56
C CYS A 198 -10.08 19.80 18.57
N SER A 199 -10.82 20.89 18.49
CA SER A 199 -11.96 21.21 19.36
C SER A 199 -13.26 21.26 18.56
N VAL A 200 -13.49 20.25 17.72
CA VAL A 200 -14.76 20.12 16.99
C VAL A 200 -15.67 19.20 17.80
N PRO A 201 -16.70 19.73 18.49
CA PRO A 201 -17.67 18.88 19.17
C PRO A 201 -18.41 18.03 18.12
N PRO A 202 -18.76 16.77 18.43
CA PRO A 202 -19.60 15.98 17.55
C PRO A 202 -20.92 16.72 17.32
N CYS A 203 -21.27 16.97 16.06
CA CYS A 203 -22.55 17.59 15.73
C CYS A 203 -23.67 16.58 16.02
N THR A 204 -24.54 16.90 16.97
CA THR A 204 -25.73 16.08 17.31
C THR A 204 -27.02 16.64 16.70
N GLN A 205 -26.93 17.70 15.89
CA GLN A 205 -28.11 18.27 15.23
C GLN A 205 -28.46 17.45 14.00
N GLU A 206 -29.72 17.01 13.92
CA GLU A 206 -30.26 16.43 12.69
C GLU A 206 -30.26 17.49 11.58
N PRO A 207 -29.95 17.10 10.33
CA PRO A 207 -29.92 18.04 9.22
C PRO A 207 -31.33 18.56 8.91
N CYS A 208 -31.42 19.82 8.48
CA CYS A 208 -32.69 20.42 8.06
C CYS A 208 -33.31 19.61 6.90
N PRO A 209 -34.59 19.19 6.99
CA PRO A 209 -35.20 18.29 6.01
C PRO A 209 -35.29 18.91 4.61
N GLU A 210 -35.50 20.22 4.50
CA GLU A 210 -35.52 20.94 3.22
C GLU A 210 -34.14 20.93 2.54
N ALA A 211 -33.07 21.14 3.32
CA ALA A 211 -31.70 21.07 2.82
C ALA A 211 -31.35 19.65 2.38
N THR A 212 -31.70 18.64 3.18
CA THR A 212 -31.50 17.22 2.84
C THR A 212 -32.22 16.85 1.55
N SER A 213 -33.48 17.26 1.39
CA SER A 213 -34.26 17.02 0.17
C SER A 213 -33.64 17.68 -1.06
N THR A 214 -33.17 18.91 -0.91
CA THR A 214 -32.50 19.65 -2.00
C THR A 214 -31.21 18.94 -2.45
N VAL A 215 -30.38 18.52 -1.49
CA VAL A 215 -29.14 17.79 -1.78
C VAL A 215 -29.45 16.44 -2.42
N GLN A 216 -30.43 15.70 -1.90
CA GLN A 216 -30.84 14.41 -2.46
C GLN A 216 -31.30 14.55 -3.92
N ALA A 217 -32.14 15.54 -4.23
CA ALA A 217 -32.59 15.80 -5.59
C ALA A 217 -31.42 16.16 -6.53
N SER A 218 -30.39 16.84 -6.02
CA SER A 218 -29.18 17.14 -6.79
C SER A 218 -28.32 15.90 -7.04
N LEU A 219 -28.17 15.01 -6.05
CA LEU A 219 -27.37 13.79 -6.18
C LEU A 219 -28.04 12.75 -7.09
N GLN A 220 -29.37 12.71 -7.13
CA GLN A 220 -30.13 11.82 -8.04
C GLN A 220 -29.94 12.13 -9.52
N GLN A 221 -29.34 13.28 -9.87
CA GLN A 221 -28.97 13.62 -11.26
C GLN A 221 -27.64 13.01 -11.69
N LEU A 222 -26.89 12.44 -10.74
CA LEU A 222 -25.62 11.78 -11.01
C LEU A 222 -25.84 10.28 -11.22
N ASP A 223 -25.05 9.69 -12.12
CA ASP A 223 -25.02 8.25 -12.29
C ASP A 223 -24.33 7.59 -11.09
N GLU A 224 -25.04 6.68 -10.42
CA GLU A 224 -24.50 5.91 -9.31
C GLU A 224 -23.78 4.66 -9.83
N GLU A 225 -22.46 4.61 -9.65
CA GLU A 225 -21.65 3.43 -9.96
C GLU A 225 -21.37 2.62 -8.70
N SER A 226 -21.63 1.31 -8.75
CA SER A 226 -21.40 0.39 -7.63
C SER A 226 -19.93 0.01 -7.45
N VAL A 227 -19.10 0.19 -8.49
CA VAL A 227 -17.68 -0.15 -8.48
C VAL A 227 -16.89 0.96 -9.15
N PHE A 228 -15.95 1.54 -8.40
CA PHE A 228 -15.03 2.51 -8.94
C PHE A 228 -14.05 1.88 -9.95
N ASN A 229 -14.07 2.35 -11.20
CA ASN A 229 -13.12 1.96 -12.23
C ASN A 229 -12.15 3.11 -12.59
N PRO A 230 -10.88 3.07 -12.11
CA PRO A 230 -9.93 4.15 -12.37
C PRO A 230 -9.57 4.32 -13.85
N LEU A 231 -9.81 3.33 -14.71
CA LEU A 231 -9.52 3.41 -16.15
C LEU A 231 -10.45 4.37 -16.91
N LEU A 232 -11.57 4.75 -16.30
CA LEU A 232 -12.51 5.72 -16.84
C LEU A 232 -12.10 7.17 -16.51
N LEU A 233 -11.16 7.36 -15.59
CA LEU A 233 -10.68 8.68 -15.21
C LEU A 233 -9.56 9.14 -16.15
N ASN A 234 -9.68 10.38 -16.64
CA ASN A 234 -8.64 11.02 -17.44
C ASN A 234 -8.03 12.20 -16.70
N SER A 235 -6.78 12.05 -16.26
CA SER A 235 -6.00 13.13 -15.64
C SER A 235 -5.28 14.03 -16.66
N ASN A 236 -5.41 13.73 -17.96
CA ASN A 236 -4.64 14.35 -19.05
C ASN A 236 -3.11 14.22 -18.93
N LEU A 237 -2.63 13.34 -18.05
CA LEU A 237 -1.20 13.11 -17.81
C LEU A 237 -0.43 12.75 -19.09
N TYR A 238 -0.99 11.86 -19.93
CA TYR A 238 -0.34 11.45 -21.18
C TYR A 238 -0.18 12.60 -22.18
N VAL A 239 -1.12 13.55 -22.20
CA VAL A 239 -1.03 14.74 -23.05
C VAL A 239 0.14 15.62 -22.58
N GLN A 240 0.28 15.81 -21.26
CA GLN A 240 1.38 16.59 -20.68
C GLN A 240 2.74 15.89 -20.86
N LEU A 241 2.82 14.56 -20.69
CA LEU A 241 4.04 13.82 -20.93
C LEU A 241 4.47 13.88 -22.39
N ARG A 242 3.52 13.82 -23.33
CA ARG A 242 3.80 13.95 -24.77
C ARG A 242 4.34 15.33 -25.11
N SER A 243 3.74 16.41 -24.59
CA SER A 243 4.22 17.77 -24.89
C SER A 243 5.64 18.02 -24.37
N HIS A 244 6.02 17.43 -23.23
CA HIS A 244 7.37 17.55 -22.68
C HIS A 244 8.39 16.57 -23.28
N GLY A 245 8.00 15.33 -23.58
CA GLY A 245 8.88 14.33 -24.20
C GLY A 245 9.33 14.72 -25.62
N LEU A 246 8.48 15.45 -26.35
CA LEU A 246 8.82 16.03 -27.66
C LEU A 246 9.81 17.20 -27.57
N LEU A 247 9.87 17.91 -26.43
CA LEU A 247 10.87 18.97 -26.21
C LEU A 247 12.27 18.41 -25.92
N PHE A 248 12.36 17.18 -25.38
CA PHE A 248 13.64 16.52 -25.11
C PHE A 248 14.35 15.96 -26.36
N HIS A 249 13.65 15.87 -27.50
CA HIS A 249 14.21 15.38 -28.77
C HIS A 249 15.12 16.39 -29.50
N GLY A 250 15.48 17.53 -28.88
CA GLY A 250 16.31 18.56 -29.50
C GLY A 250 17.81 18.53 -29.17
N ARG A 251 18.35 17.60 -28.37
CA ARG A 251 19.74 17.71 -27.86
C ARG A 251 20.58 16.43 -27.83
N TYR A 252 20.44 15.55 -28.82
CA TYR A 252 21.49 14.58 -29.12
C TYR A 252 22.03 14.80 -30.52
N THR A 253 22.90 15.80 -30.66
CA THR A 253 23.86 15.82 -31.77
C THR A 253 24.86 14.69 -31.52
N TYR A 254 24.64 13.52 -32.13
CA TYR A 254 25.70 12.55 -32.28
C TYR A 254 26.79 13.18 -33.16
N LYS A 255 27.92 13.52 -32.54
CA LYS A 255 29.17 13.74 -33.27
C LYS A 255 29.91 12.40 -33.27
N TYR A 256 29.92 11.74 -34.42
CA TYR A 256 31.02 10.89 -34.85
C TYR A 256 31.41 11.35 -36.25
#